data_AF-D5KX69-F1
#
_entry.id   AF-D5KX69-F1
#
_cell.length_a   1.000
_cell.length_b   1.000
_cell.length_c   1.000
_cell.angle_alpha   90.00
_cell.angle_beta   90.00
_cell.angle_gamma   90.00
#
_symmetry.space_group_name_H-M   'P 1'
#
loop_
_entity.id
_entity.type
_entity.pdbx_description
1 polymer ?
#
loop_
_entity_poly.entity_id
_entity_poly.type
_entity_poly.pdbx_seq_one_letter_code
_entity_poly.pdbx_strand_id
1 'polypeptide(L)'
;EMHYYCIIIRIDAVCKRYRQYDAYEPFFYTMLRRKKIKHPFFSIYLNRDRPSNKGGNVILGFIEYRHVHSTKDKDNNTIYDTIKYMPVKAAGFWQFDLDRIWVNMQKGNNLTFCGSGKCSAITDTSSNNIIGPKKDIDAIHTAIKARPFYLDRYTVN
;
A
#
# COMPACT_ATOMS: atom_id res chain seq x y z
N GLU A 1 14.49 -10.33 -8.55
CA GLU A 1 14.24 -8.87 -8.54
C GLU A 1 13.53 -8.50 -7.25
N MET A 2 14.03 -7.52 -6.51
CA MET A 2 13.38 -7.05 -5.28
C MET A 2 12.32 -6.02 -5.67
N HIS A 3 11.04 -6.42 -5.59
CA HIS A 3 9.94 -5.51 -5.84
C HIS A 3 9.75 -4.58 -4.63
N TYR A 4 10.17 -3.32 -4.78
CA TYR A 4 9.89 -2.27 -3.82
C TYR A 4 8.47 -1.72 -4.10
N TYR A 5 7.54 -1.94 -3.17
CA TYR A 5 6.21 -1.35 -3.25
C TYR A 5 6.25 0.05 -2.61
N CYS A 6 6.31 1.09 -3.42
CA CYS A 6 6.13 2.46 -2.96
C CYS A 6 4.64 2.81 -3.06
N ILE A 7 3.93 2.83 -1.92
CA ILE A 7 2.55 3.31 -1.87
C ILE A 7 2.62 4.83 -1.68
N ILE A 8 2.33 5.58 -2.74
CA ILE A 8 2.25 7.03 -2.66
C ILE A 8 0.81 7.47 -2.95
N ILE A 9 0.21 8.06 -1.93
CA ILE A 9 -1.19 8.49 -1.96
C ILE A 9 -1.19 10.00 -2.17
N ARG A 10 -1.74 10.49 -3.30
CA ARG A 10 -2.12 11.90 -3.40
C ARG A 10 -3.31 12.09 -2.49
N ILE A 11 -3.17 13.04 -1.58
CA ILE A 11 -4.25 13.36 -0.66
C ILE A 11 -5.09 14.46 -1.29
N ASP A 12 -6.27 14.08 -1.75
CA ASP A 12 -7.50 14.79 -1.43
C ASP A 12 -8.21 13.94 -0.36
N ALA A 13 -7.69 14.04 0.86
CA ALA A 13 -8.15 13.48 2.14
C ALA A 13 -9.06 12.23 2.10
N VAL A 14 -8.57 11.14 2.69
CA VAL A 14 -9.36 10.43 3.69
C VAL A 14 -8.64 10.40 5.03
N CYS A 15 -8.72 11.53 5.72
CA CYS A 15 -9.21 11.40 7.08
C CYS A 15 -10.61 10.84 6.99
N LYS A 16 -11.06 10.06 7.98
CA LYS A 16 -12.47 10.13 8.34
C LYS A 16 -12.93 11.58 8.10
N ARG A 17 -13.88 11.80 7.20
CA ARG A 17 -14.85 12.85 7.47
C ARG A 17 -15.43 12.38 8.78
N TYR A 18 -14.84 12.85 9.87
CA TYR A 18 -15.19 12.43 11.20
C TYR A 18 -16.63 12.89 11.28
N ARG A 19 -17.54 11.91 11.11
CA ARG A 19 -18.90 12.03 11.58
C ARG A 19 -18.74 12.64 12.96
N GLN A 20 -19.39 13.78 13.15
CA GLN A 20 -19.34 14.78 14.22
C GLN A 20 -19.38 14.25 15.68
N TYR A 21 -18.68 13.16 15.98
CA TYR A 21 -18.77 12.35 17.19
C TYR A 21 -17.46 12.32 17.99
N ASP A 22 -16.29 12.56 17.38
CA ASP A 22 -15.05 12.77 18.14
C ASP A 22 -14.69 14.27 18.13
N ALA A 23 -14.47 14.84 19.32
CA ALA A 23 -14.21 16.27 19.53
C ALA A 23 -12.81 16.75 19.10
N TYR A 24 -12.00 15.91 18.43
CA TYR A 24 -10.57 16.16 18.22
C TYR A 24 -10.20 16.28 16.73
N GLU A 25 -9.44 17.33 16.41
CA GLU A 25 -8.85 17.55 15.09
C GLU A 25 -7.65 16.62 14.87
N PRO A 26 -7.63 15.77 13.83
CA PRO A 26 -6.51 14.87 13.56
C PRO A 26 -5.19 15.64 13.31
N PHE A 27 -4.07 15.03 13.71
CA PHE A 27 -2.74 15.65 13.64
C PHE A 27 -2.43 16.28 12.27
N PHE A 28 -2.67 15.54 11.18
CA PHE A 28 -2.37 16.02 9.82
C PHE A 28 -3.17 17.27 9.45
N TYR A 29 -4.44 17.36 9.88
CA TYR A 29 -5.30 18.53 9.66
C TYR A 29 -4.80 19.75 10.40
N THR A 30 -4.41 19.55 11.67
CA THR A 30 -3.77 20.61 12.46
C THR A 30 -2.54 21.16 11.75
N MET A 31 -1.70 20.28 11.19
CA MET A 31 -0.48 20.67 10.48
C MET A 31 -0.77 21.42 9.16
N LEU A 32 -1.77 21.00 8.40
CA LEU A 32 -2.22 21.69 7.20
C LEU A 32 -2.82 23.07 7.52
N ARG A 33 -3.72 23.13 8.51
CA ARG A 33 -4.35 24.36 8.97
C ARG A 33 -3.33 25.37 9.48
N ARG A 34 -2.30 24.91 10.18
CA ARG A 34 -1.16 25.73 10.65
C ARG A 34 -0.12 26.01 9.56
N LYS A 35 -0.35 25.57 8.32
CA LYS A 35 0.55 25.73 7.16
C LYS A 35 1.98 25.25 7.44
N LYS A 36 2.13 24.17 8.22
CA LYS A 36 3.43 23.56 8.56
C LYS A 36 3.89 22.51 7.54
N ILE A 37 3.04 22.18 6.58
CA ILE A 37 3.31 21.22 5.52
C ILE A 37 3.08 21.93 4.19
N LYS A 38 4.05 21.82 3.26
CA LYS A 38 4.04 22.53 1.98
C LYS A 38 2.95 22.03 1.03
N HIS A 39 2.77 20.71 0.96
CA HIS A 39 1.80 20.07 0.09
C HIS A 39 0.84 19.20 0.91
N PRO A 40 -0.44 19.11 0.53
CA PRO A 40 -1.46 18.51 1.38
C PRO A 40 -1.43 16.97 1.44
N PHE A 41 -0.27 16.33 1.22
CA PHE A 41 -0.12 14.88 1.26
C PHE A 41 0.97 14.40 2.23
N PHE A 42 1.02 13.10 2.51
CA PHE A 42 2.16 12.45 3.17
C PHE A 42 2.56 11.19 2.39
N SER A 43 3.80 10.76 2.57
CA SER A 43 4.32 9.51 2.00
C SER A 43 4.90 8.64 3.11
N ILE A 44 4.84 7.33 2.92
CA ILE A 44 5.31 6.35 3.91
C ILE A 44 6.26 5.40 3.19
N TYR A 45 7.50 5.34 3.69
CA TYR A 45 8.47 4.33 3.30
C TYR A 45 8.59 3.32 4.43
N LEU A 46 8.46 2.03 4.10
CA LEU A 46 8.65 0.93 5.04
C LEU A 46 9.82 0.08 4.59
N ASN A 47 10.82 -0.08 5.45
CA ASN A 47 11.93 -0.97 5.17
C ASN A 47 11.52 -2.42 5.44
N ARG A 48 11.78 -3.32 4.49
CA ARG A 48 11.49 -4.76 4.60
C ARG A 48 12.74 -5.60 4.86
N ASP A 49 13.91 -4.98 4.89
CA ASP A 49 15.17 -5.63 5.21
C ASP A 49 15.29 -5.91 6.72
N ARG A 50 15.10 -7.17 7.11
CA ARG A 50 15.05 -7.60 8.52
C ARG A 50 16.36 -7.38 9.28
N PRO A 51 17.56 -7.64 8.71
CA PRO A 51 18.83 -7.29 9.33
C PRO A 51 19.07 -5.79 9.55
N SER A 52 18.35 -4.91 8.87
CA SER A 52 18.58 -3.47 8.96
C SER A 52 18.12 -2.89 10.29
N ASN A 53 18.88 -1.93 10.82
CA ASN A 53 18.44 -1.11 11.96
C ASN A 53 17.52 0.06 11.55
N LYS A 54 17.16 0.18 10.26
CA LYS A 54 16.27 1.22 9.74
C LYS A 54 14.86 0.66 9.55
N GLY A 55 13.85 1.27 10.17
CA GLY A 55 12.45 0.80 10.07
C GLY A 55 11.66 1.40 8.90
N GLY A 56 11.83 2.69 8.62
CA GLY A 56 11.02 3.41 7.64
C GLY A 56 10.91 4.89 7.96
N ASN A 57 10.19 5.65 7.13
CA ASN A 57 9.98 7.08 7.29
C ASN A 57 8.50 7.44 7.02
N VAL A 58 7.96 8.34 7.82
CA VAL A 58 6.71 9.07 7.51
C VAL A 58 7.11 10.49 7.13
N ILE A 59 6.78 10.88 5.90
CA ILE A 59 7.24 12.13 5.30
C ILE A 59 6.03 13.01 5.01
N LEU A 60 6.02 14.22 5.56
CA LEU A 60 4.90 15.15 5.44
C LEU A 60 5.16 16.17 4.33
N GLY A 61 4.29 16.17 3.31
CA GLY A 61 4.26 17.20 2.28
C GLY A 61 5.26 17.06 1.15
N PHE A 62 5.99 15.95 1.05
CA PHE A 62 6.83 15.65 -0.11
C PHE A 62 7.07 14.14 -0.25
N ILE A 63 7.65 13.75 -1.38
CA ILE A 63 8.06 12.39 -1.70
C ILE A 63 9.58 12.36 -1.67
N GLU A 64 10.16 11.45 -0.90
CA GLU A 64 11.60 11.26 -0.88
C GLU A 64 12.01 10.22 -1.94
N TYR A 65 12.40 10.70 -3.13
CA TYR A 65 12.67 9.85 -4.30
C TYR A 65 13.76 8.79 -4.09
N ARG A 66 14.66 8.94 -3.11
CA ARG A 66 15.63 7.89 -2.75
C ARG A 66 14.98 6.57 -2.31
N HIS A 67 13.69 6.61 -1.95
CA HIS A 67 12.88 5.45 -1.55
C HIS A 67 11.92 4.98 -2.65
N VAL A 68 11.91 5.65 -3.81
CA VAL A 68 11.16 5.25 -4.98
C VAL A 68 12.02 4.29 -5.79
N HIS A 69 11.41 3.23 -6.34
CA HIS A 69 12.11 2.31 -7.22
C HIS A 69 12.75 3.08 -8.38
N SER A 70 13.96 2.67 -8.77
CA SER A 70 14.67 3.31 -9.85
C SER A 70 15.45 2.28 -10.66
N THR A 71 15.63 2.60 -11.93
CA THR A 71 16.41 1.81 -12.89
C THR A 71 17.54 2.65 -13.45
N LYS A 72 18.46 2.01 -14.16
CA LYS A 72 19.52 2.68 -14.93
C LYS A 72 19.17 2.66 -16.40
N ASP A 73 19.36 3.78 -17.09
CA ASP A 73 19.27 3.82 -18.55
C ASP A 73 20.57 3.32 -19.20
N LYS A 74 20.60 3.34 -20.55
CA LYS A 74 21.76 2.91 -21.35
C LYS A 74 23.01 3.77 -21.08
N ASP A 75 22.82 4.99 -20.62
CA ASP A 75 23.87 5.97 -20.33
C ASP A 75 24.20 6.03 -18.82
N ASN A 76 23.72 5.05 -18.04
CA ASN A 76 23.93 4.90 -16.60
C ASN A 76 23.28 6.00 -15.71
N ASN A 77 22.34 6.77 -16.25
CA ASN A 77 21.56 7.73 -15.46
C ASN A 77 20.49 7.00 -14.64
N THR A 78 20.20 7.53 -13.45
CA THR A 78 19.12 7.00 -12.60
C THR A 78 17.77 7.50 -13.08
N ILE A 79 16.87 6.59 -13.43
CA ILE A 79 15.47 6.88 -13.76
C ILE A 79 14.59 6.37 -12.62
N TYR A 80 13.91 7.28 -11.94
CA TYR A 80 12.92 6.93 -10.92
C TYR A 80 11.58 6.58 -11.55
N ASP A 81 10.92 5.59 -10.98
CA ASP A 81 9.56 5.24 -11.39
C ASP A 81 8.60 6.41 -11.15
N THR A 82 7.68 6.60 -12.09
CA THR A 82 6.66 7.65 -11.99
C THR A 82 5.60 7.27 -10.96
N ILE A 83 5.29 8.22 -10.09
CA ILE A 83 4.25 8.07 -9.09
C ILE A 83 2.88 8.20 -9.74
N LYS A 84 2.05 7.15 -9.61
CA LYS A 84 0.67 7.12 -10.09
C LYS A 84 -0.28 7.30 -8.93
N TYR A 85 -1.32 8.10 -9.15
CA TYR A 85 -2.31 8.44 -8.14
C TYR A 85 -3.67 7.89 -8.53
N MET A 86 -4.34 7.25 -7.56
CA MET A 86 -5.69 6.72 -7.73
C MET A 86 -6.69 7.55 -6.93
N PRO A 87 -7.91 7.79 -7.46
CA PRO A 87 -8.94 8.50 -6.73
C PRO A 87 -9.41 7.67 -5.52
N VAL A 88 -9.74 8.35 -4.43
CA VAL A 88 -10.32 7.71 -3.25
C VAL A 88 -11.83 7.60 -3.43
N LYS A 89 -12.39 6.41 -3.21
CA LYS A 89 -13.79 6.07 -3.48
C LYS A 89 -14.76 6.57 -2.41
N ALA A 90 -14.38 6.51 -1.13
CA ALA A 90 -15.28 6.79 -0.01
C ALA A 90 -14.54 7.48 1.14
N ALA A 91 -15.16 8.51 1.72
CA ALA A 91 -14.67 9.14 2.94
C ALA A 91 -14.80 8.17 4.13
N GLY A 92 -13.73 7.99 4.90
CA GLY A 92 -13.63 7.04 6.02
C GLY A 92 -12.34 6.22 6.00
N PHE A 93 -12.03 5.60 4.86
CA PHE A 93 -10.80 4.85 4.63
C PHE A 93 -10.09 5.28 3.33
N TRP A 94 -8.79 5.01 3.23
CA TRP A 94 -8.03 5.14 1.97
C TRP A 94 -8.41 4.02 0.99
N GLN A 95 -9.68 4.04 0.58
CA GLN A 95 -10.32 3.02 -0.24
C GLN A 95 -10.24 3.38 -1.71
N PHE A 96 -9.75 2.48 -2.55
CA PHE A 96 -9.63 2.67 -3.99
C PHE A 96 -10.19 1.45 -4.73
N ASP A 97 -10.59 1.65 -5.99
CA ASP A 97 -11.04 0.55 -6.84
C ASP A 97 -9.86 -0.30 -7.29
N LEU A 98 -10.12 -1.61 -7.35
CA LEU A 98 -9.13 -2.60 -7.72
C LEU A 98 -9.65 -3.38 -8.93
N ASP A 99 -8.94 -3.27 -10.06
CA ASP A 99 -9.37 -3.87 -11.32
C ASP A 99 -9.23 -5.39 -11.31
N ARG A 100 -8.09 -5.87 -10.79
CA ARG A 100 -7.70 -7.28 -10.83
C ARG A 100 -6.56 -7.56 -9.87
N ILE A 101 -6.57 -8.74 -9.24
CA ILE A 101 -5.39 -9.30 -8.59
C ILE A 101 -4.92 -10.46 -9.44
N TRP A 102 -3.64 -10.45 -9.82
CA TRP A 102 -3.03 -11.52 -10.60
C TRP A 102 -1.89 -12.15 -9.80
N VAL A 103 -1.95 -13.47 -9.62
CA VAL A 103 -0.91 -14.26 -8.97
C VAL A 103 -0.20 -15.06 -10.05
N ASN A 104 1.04 -14.66 -10.33
CA ASN A 104 1.90 -15.34 -11.28
C ASN A 104 2.47 -16.62 -10.65
N MET A 105 2.09 -17.76 -11.21
CA MET A 105 2.55 -19.07 -10.78
C MET A 105 3.55 -19.61 -11.82
N GLN A 106 4.73 -20.04 -11.36
CA GLN A 106 5.84 -20.50 -12.21
C GLN A 106 5.48 -21.60 -13.22
N LYS A 107 4.39 -22.36 -13.01
CA LYS A 107 3.93 -23.47 -13.87
C LYS A 107 2.77 -23.11 -14.80
N GLY A 108 2.51 -21.82 -15.06
CA GLY A 108 1.45 -21.37 -15.98
C GLY A 108 0.02 -21.41 -15.41
N ASN A 109 -0.16 -21.91 -14.20
CA ASN A 109 -1.46 -21.94 -13.50
C ASN A 109 -1.72 -20.61 -12.75
N ASN A 110 -1.72 -19.50 -13.49
CA ASN A 110 -1.90 -18.19 -12.89
C ASN A 110 -3.31 -18.05 -12.30
N LEU A 111 -3.42 -17.46 -11.12
CA LEU A 111 -4.71 -17.15 -10.52
C LEU A 111 -5.07 -15.69 -10.79
N THR A 112 -6.34 -15.47 -11.07
CA THR A 112 -6.91 -14.14 -11.25
C THR A 112 -8.08 -13.97 -10.30
N PHE A 113 -8.02 -12.94 -9.46
CA PHE A 113 -9.10 -12.53 -8.58
C PHE A 113 -9.57 -11.14 -8.97
N CYS A 114 -10.74 -10.77 -8.44
CA CYS A 114 -11.38 -9.50 -8.76
C CYS A 114 -11.68 -9.28 -10.26
N GLY A 115 -11.80 -10.35 -11.06
CA GLY A 115 -11.89 -10.23 -12.52
C GLY A 115 -13.09 -9.44 -13.07
N SER A 116 -14.10 -9.15 -12.24
CA SER A 116 -15.23 -8.28 -12.61
C SER A 116 -14.98 -6.78 -12.40
N GLY A 117 -13.81 -6.38 -11.88
CA GLY A 117 -13.45 -4.99 -11.59
C GLY A 117 -14.29 -4.34 -10.48
N LYS A 118 -14.99 -5.14 -9.67
CA LYS A 118 -15.93 -4.65 -8.65
C LYS A 118 -15.36 -4.61 -7.23
N CYS A 119 -14.07 -4.91 -7.04
CA CYS A 119 -13.49 -4.90 -5.70
C CYS A 119 -12.97 -3.51 -5.35
N SER A 120 -12.88 -3.28 -4.05
CA SER A 120 -12.14 -2.15 -3.52
C SER A 120 -11.10 -2.67 -2.55
N ALA A 121 -10.00 -1.95 -2.43
CA ALA A 121 -8.95 -2.21 -1.47
C ALA A 121 -8.73 -0.97 -0.60
N ILE A 122 -8.21 -1.18 0.60
CA ILE A 122 -7.81 -0.12 1.52
C ILE A 122 -6.31 -0.24 1.77
N THR A 123 -5.61 0.89 1.78
CA THR A 123 -4.24 0.94 2.26
C THR A 123 -4.23 1.20 3.76
N ASP A 124 -3.83 0.20 4.53
CA ASP A 124 -3.77 0.29 5.99
C ASP A 124 -2.36 -0.04 6.49
N THR A 125 -1.64 0.98 6.95
CA THR A 125 -0.28 0.81 7.49
C THR A 125 -0.24 0.24 8.91
N SER A 126 -1.41 0.08 9.57
CA SER A 126 -1.51 -0.59 10.86
C SER A 126 -1.55 -2.12 10.76
N SER A 127 -1.82 -2.64 9.56
CA SER A 127 -1.76 -4.07 9.26
C SER A 127 -0.41 -4.47 8.66
N ASN A 128 0.12 -5.60 9.09
CA ASN A 128 1.29 -6.23 8.47
C ASN A 128 0.93 -7.28 7.39
N ASN A 129 -0.35 -7.58 7.22
CA ASN A 129 -0.87 -8.61 6.33
C ASN A 129 -1.71 -8.00 5.20
N ILE A 130 -1.64 -8.63 4.02
CA ILE A 130 -2.61 -8.41 2.96
C ILE A 130 -3.83 -9.28 3.28
N ILE A 131 -5.00 -8.66 3.41
CA ILE A 131 -6.24 -9.33 3.82
C ILE A 131 -7.23 -9.24 2.66
N GLY A 132 -7.99 -10.32 2.45
CA GLY A 132 -9.02 -10.39 1.41
C GLY A 132 -10.13 -11.37 1.77
N PRO A 133 -11.12 -11.56 0.88
CA PRO A 133 -12.17 -12.55 1.07
C PRO A 133 -11.60 -13.94 1.34
N LYS A 134 -12.12 -14.63 2.36
CA LYS A 134 -11.61 -15.93 2.80
C LYS A 134 -11.42 -16.93 1.65
N LYS A 135 -12.40 -17.03 0.76
CA LYS A 135 -12.37 -17.92 -0.41
C LYS A 135 -11.17 -17.64 -1.33
N ASP A 136 -10.87 -16.37 -1.58
CA ASP A 136 -9.79 -15.96 -2.49
C ASP A 136 -8.43 -16.23 -1.83
N ILE A 137 -8.28 -15.89 -0.55
CA ILE A 137 -7.08 -16.17 0.24
C ILE A 137 -6.81 -17.68 0.35
N ASP A 138 -7.85 -18.49 0.60
CA ASP A 138 -7.73 -19.96 0.67
C ASP A 138 -7.28 -20.56 -0.68
N ALA A 139 -7.74 -20.00 -1.81
CA ALA A 139 -7.27 -20.39 -3.14
C ALA A 139 -5.78 -20.06 -3.36
N ILE A 140 -5.33 -18.89 -2.90
CA ILE A 140 -3.90 -18.50 -2.95
C ILE A 140 -3.08 -19.45 -2.09
N HIS A 141 -3.49 -19.70 -0.84
CA HIS A 141 -2.79 -20.62 0.06
C HIS A 141 -2.67 -22.02 -0.54
N THR A 142 -3.75 -22.53 -1.15
CA THR A 142 -3.73 -23.84 -1.82
C THR A 142 -2.74 -23.86 -2.98
N ALA A 143 -2.73 -22.81 -3.82
CA ALA A 143 -1.87 -22.75 -5.00
C ALA A 143 -0.38 -22.65 -4.65
N ILE A 144 -0.03 -21.89 -3.61
CA ILE A 144 1.36 -21.79 -3.13
C ILE A 144 1.74 -22.91 -2.16
N LYS A 145 0.85 -23.89 -1.93
CA LYS A 145 1.03 -25.01 -0.99
C LYS A 145 1.31 -24.55 0.45
N ALA A 146 0.73 -23.42 0.83
CA ALA A 146 0.80 -22.92 2.19
C ALA A 146 0.05 -23.85 3.15
N ARG A 147 0.55 -23.97 4.38
CA ARG A 147 -0.03 -24.78 5.44
C ARG A 147 -0.40 -23.90 6.62
N PRO A 148 -1.51 -24.16 7.33
CA PRO A 148 -1.82 -23.45 8.56
C PRO A 148 -0.69 -23.60 9.57
N PHE A 149 -0.39 -22.52 10.26
CA PHE A 149 0.58 -22.48 11.35
C PHE A 149 -0.12 -22.19 12.68
N TYR A 150 -0.42 -20.92 12.97
CA TYR A 150 -1.08 -20.49 14.21
C TYR A 150 -1.76 -19.14 14.03
N LEU A 151 -2.95 -18.93 14.64
CA LEU A 151 -3.74 -17.69 14.59
C LEU A 151 -3.89 -17.12 13.17
N ASP A 152 -4.49 -17.90 12.25
CA ASP A 152 -4.71 -17.53 10.84
C ASP A 152 -3.43 -17.15 10.07
N ARG A 153 -2.25 -17.56 10.57
CA ARG A 153 -0.98 -17.47 9.84
C ARG A 153 -0.68 -18.77 9.12
N TYR A 154 0.00 -18.65 8.00
CA TYR A 154 0.36 -19.76 7.13
C TYR A 154 1.86 -19.76 6.86
N THR A 155 2.42 -20.95 6.62
CA THR A 155 3.82 -21.15 6.23
C THR A 155 3.89 -21.80 4.86
N VAL A 156 4.95 -21.51 4.11
CA VAL A 156 5.25 -22.12 2.81
C VAL A 156 6.64 -22.76 2.92
N ASN A 157 6.78 -23.98 2.40
CA ASN A 157 8.05 -24.72 2.37
C ASN A 157 8.77 -24.50 1.04
#